data_AF-A0A955IHX8-F1
#
_entry.id   AF-A0A955IHX8-F1
#
_cell.length_a   1.000
_cell.length_b   1.000
_cell.length_c   1.000
_cell.angle_alpha   90.00
_cell.angle_beta   90.00
_cell.angle_gamma   90.00
#
_symmetry.space_group_name_H-M   'P 1'
#
loop_
_entity.id
_entity.type
_entity.pdbx_description
1 polymer ?
#
loop_
_entity_poly.entity_id
_entity_poly.type
_entity_poly.pdbx_seq_one_letter_code
_entity_poly.pdbx_strand_id
1 'polypeptide(L)'
;DVHDIGKNLVDIILSNNGYTVHNIGIKQPLSAILEKWKDTKADAIGMSGLLVKSVNVMEENLRELNKHELRVPILLGGAALTRHYAEGHLRSTYRGSLYYGKDAFDGLRIMDHIAGKRTALLDQEIEARMAKRSAAEEAIAESRATRAERADAFEKAKAGSARGERASDSGGVAVAGVAEARVRSKAARLSKDGVPAAPFLGSRVVTDIDLDDVYPFINTVALFRGQWQFKKGGLDDDAYNAKLEEEIIPVFERLKARCRDERLLRPAVVYGYFPVWSDGDDLVVFDPGDHGREIERFRFPRQQGQRRLCISDFFMDEGECRAAGRKDVLGLSCVTMGQEISKATQELFKANQYQEYLYLHGLGVEAAEALAELWHKRMRQELGIAGDDSPRVRELFTQKYRGSRYSFGYPACPDMSDQGILWRLIDPSRIGCVLTENWQIDPEQSTSAIVVHHPEAKYFNV
;
A
#
# COMPACT_ATOMS: atom_id res chain seq x y z
N ASP A 1 -9.80 0.47 10.04
CA ASP A 1 -8.99 -0.47 9.25
C ASP A 1 -9.41 -1.91 9.57
N VAL A 2 -9.23 -2.85 8.63
CA VAL A 2 -9.48 -4.30 8.77
C VAL A 2 -8.26 -5.05 9.27
N HIS A 3 -7.07 -4.51 9.01
CA HIS A 3 -5.82 -5.20 9.32
C HIS A 3 -5.46 -4.99 10.78
N ASP A 4 -5.09 -6.06 11.47
CA ASP A 4 -4.80 -6.00 12.90
C ASP A 4 -3.53 -6.72 13.37
N ILE A 5 -2.69 -7.25 12.49
CA ILE A 5 -1.43 -7.90 12.88
C ILE A 5 -0.62 -7.04 13.84
N GLY A 6 -0.31 -5.81 13.40
CA GLY A 6 0.50 -4.88 14.18
C GLY A 6 -0.18 -4.51 15.49
N LYS A 7 -1.51 -4.31 15.46
CA LYS A 7 -2.32 -4.01 16.65
C LYS A 7 -2.29 -5.17 17.65
N ASN A 8 -2.49 -6.39 17.18
CA ASN A 8 -2.53 -7.58 18.01
C ASN A 8 -1.14 -7.90 18.57
N LEU A 9 -0.06 -7.66 17.79
CA LEU A 9 1.30 -7.76 18.32
C LEU A 9 1.56 -6.73 19.43
N VAL A 10 1.09 -5.49 19.26
CA VAL A 10 1.16 -4.45 20.32
C VAL A 10 0.39 -4.90 21.56
N ASP A 11 -0.84 -5.42 21.38
CA ASP A 11 -1.66 -5.96 22.47
C ASP A 11 -0.91 -7.05 23.25
N ILE A 12 -0.39 -8.07 22.55
CA ILE A 12 0.37 -9.16 23.14
C ILE A 12 1.57 -8.65 23.94
N ILE A 13 2.36 -7.74 23.35
CA ILE A 13 3.57 -7.21 23.99
C ILE A 13 3.21 -6.38 25.23
N LEU A 14 2.20 -5.52 25.16
CA LEU A 14 1.76 -4.72 26.32
C LEU A 14 1.18 -5.62 27.42
N SER A 15 0.29 -6.55 27.08
CA SER A 15 -0.32 -7.49 28.01
C SER A 15 0.73 -8.34 28.74
N ASN A 16 1.75 -8.83 28.04
CA ASN A 16 2.86 -9.58 28.63
C ASN A 16 3.75 -8.74 29.56
N ASN A 17 3.72 -7.40 29.44
CA ASN A 17 4.50 -6.48 30.27
C ASN A 17 3.65 -5.79 31.35
N GLY A 18 2.51 -6.39 31.72
CA GLY A 18 1.70 -5.98 32.87
C GLY A 18 0.69 -4.88 32.59
N TYR A 19 0.46 -4.52 31.32
CA TYR A 19 -0.61 -3.61 30.95
C TYR A 19 -1.94 -4.35 30.78
N THR A 20 -3.05 -3.68 31.12
CA THR A 20 -4.38 -4.14 30.73
C THR A 20 -4.74 -3.54 29.38
N VAL A 21 -4.85 -4.38 28.34
CA VAL A 21 -5.21 -3.93 26.99
C VAL A 21 -6.67 -4.25 26.71
N HIS A 22 -7.44 -3.20 26.38
CA HIS A 22 -8.84 -3.35 25.96
C HIS A 22 -8.92 -3.32 24.43
N ASN A 23 -8.69 -4.47 23.81
CA ASN A 23 -8.74 -4.62 22.35
C ASN A 23 -10.20 -4.62 21.86
N ILE A 24 -10.61 -3.52 21.23
CA ILE A 24 -11.95 -3.33 20.66
C ILE A 24 -12.10 -3.88 19.23
N GLY A 25 -11.09 -4.57 18.71
CA GLY A 25 -11.11 -5.18 17.37
C GLY A 25 -10.80 -4.21 16.24
N ILE A 26 -11.33 -4.51 15.07
CA ILE A 26 -11.12 -3.78 13.80
C ILE A 26 -12.36 -2.98 13.42
N LYS A 27 -12.23 -2.06 12.44
CA LYS A 27 -13.33 -1.21 11.94
C LYS A 27 -14.09 -0.41 13.02
N GLN A 28 -13.41 0.00 14.09
CA GLN A 28 -14.06 0.71 15.19
C GLN A 28 -14.22 2.21 14.89
N PRO A 29 -15.44 2.77 14.98
CA PRO A 29 -15.65 4.22 14.89
C PRO A 29 -15.16 4.92 16.16
N LEU A 30 -14.91 6.24 16.07
CA LEU A 30 -14.47 7.03 17.23
C LEU A 30 -15.44 6.95 18.41
N SER A 31 -16.75 6.88 18.16
CA SER A 31 -17.77 6.75 19.21
C SER A 31 -17.56 5.50 20.06
N ALA A 32 -17.32 4.34 19.44
CA ALA A 32 -17.03 3.08 20.13
C ALA A 32 -15.70 3.15 20.90
N ILE A 33 -14.66 3.77 20.31
CA ILE A 33 -13.39 4.01 20.99
C ILE A 33 -13.62 4.83 22.28
N LEU A 34 -14.38 5.92 22.17
CA LEU A 34 -14.66 6.82 23.29
C LEU A 34 -15.56 6.19 24.35
N GLU A 35 -16.57 5.44 23.94
CA GLU A 35 -17.43 4.68 24.85
C GLU A 35 -16.59 3.70 25.66
N LYS A 36 -15.74 2.91 25.00
CA LYS A 36 -14.91 1.93 25.69
C LYS A 36 -13.90 2.61 26.60
N TRP A 37 -13.29 3.71 26.16
CA TRP A 37 -12.36 4.48 26.99
C TRP A 37 -13.03 5.05 28.25
N LYS A 38 -14.27 5.55 28.15
CA LYS A 38 -15.03 6.04 29.31
C LYS A 38 -15.37 4.92 30.30
N ASP A 39 -15.75 3.74 29.79
CA ASP A 39 -16.06 2.54 30.58
C ASP A 39 -14.82 2.04 31.34
N THR A 40 -13.71 1.87 30.64
CA THR A 40 -12.50 1.26 31.21
C THR A 40 -11.60 2.25 31.93
N LYS A 41 -11.75 3.55 31.66
CA LYS A 41 -10.88 4.63 32.13
C LYS A 41 -9.41 4.39 31.78
N ALA A 42 -9.14 3.84 30.59
CA ALA A 42 -7.78 3.54 30.15
C ALA A 42 -6.88 4.78 30.11
N ASP A 43 -5.60 4.61 30.48
CA ASP A 43 -4.61 5.70 30.56
C ASP A 43 -4.20 6.27 29.21
N ALA A 44 -4.38 5.52 28.13
CA ALA A 44 -4.06 5.93 26.76
C ALA A 44 -4.99 5.25 25.75
N ILE A 45 -5.12 5.85 24.57
CA ILE A 45 -5.84 5.26 23.42
C ILE A 45 -4.83 4.98 22.31
N GLY A 46 -4.82 3.73 21.82
CA GLY A 46 -4.04 3.32 20.65
C GLY A 46 -4.89 3.31 19.38
N MET A 47 -4.38 3.87 18.28
CA MET A 47 -4.98 3.77 16.95
C MET A 47 -3.97 3.20 15.94
N SER A 48 -4.41 2.23 15.13
CA SER A 48 -3.57 1.56 14.12
C SER A 48 -4.21 1.66 12.72
N GLY A 49 -3.37 1.85 11.68
CA GLY A 49 -3.81 1.94 10.30
C GLY A 49 -2.79 1.39 9.31
N LEU A 50 -3.23 0.57 8.37
CA LEU A 50 -2.42 0.00 7.29
C LEU A 50 -2.46 0.85 6.02
N LEU A 51 -3.58 1.52 5.73
CA LEU A 51 -3.78 2.27 4.48
C LEU A 51 -3.66 3.78 4.68
N VAL A 52 -3.32 4.51 3.61
CA VAL A 52 -3.22 5.98 3.63
C VAL A 52 -4.53 6.63 4.06
N LYS A 53 -5.68 6.09 3.62
CA LYS A 53 -6.99 6.58 4.06
C LYS A 53 -7.19 6.45 5.58
N SER A 54 -6.68 5.39 6.20
CA SER A 54 -6.73 5.20 7.65
C SER A 54 -5.95 6.29 8.41
N VAL A 55 -4.87 6.82 7.82
CA VAL A 55 -4.11 7.94 8.38
C VAL A 55 -4.95 9.22 8.39
N ASN A 56 -5.72 9.49 7.34
CA ASN A 56 -6.63 10.64 7.31
C ASN A 56 -7.74 10.50 8.37
N VAL A 57 -8.30 9.30 8.52
CA VAL A 57 -9.30 9.01 9.58
C VAL A 57 -8.70 9.23 10.98
N MET A 58 -7.42 8.90 11.20
CA MET A 58 -6.74 9.25 12.47
C MET A 58 -6.70 10.76 12.68
N GLU A 59 -6.37 11.55 11.66
CA GLU A 59 -6.38 13.01 11.79
C GLU A 59 -7.77 13.56 12.12
N GLU A 60 -8.80 13.08 11.43
CA GLU A 60 -10.20 13.44 11.71
C GLU A 60 -10.59 13.10 13.15
N ASN A 61 -10.21 11.91 13.63
CA ASN A 61 -10.45 11.50 15.01
C ASN A 61 -9.78 12.45 16.01
N LEU A 62 -8.54 12.86 15.77
CA LEU A 62 -7.83 13.81 16.64
C LEU A 62 -8.52 15.18 16.69
N ARG A 63 -9.04 15.66 15.55
CA ARG A 63 -9.80 16.90 15.48
C ARG A 63 -11.12 16.79 16.25
N GLU A 64 -11.79 15.65 16.17
CA GLU A 64 -13.02 15.42 16.91
C GLU A 64 -12.80 15.28 18.42
N LEU A 65 -11.72 14.60 18.84
CA LEU A 65 -11.28 14.57 20.24
C LEU A 65 -11.05 15.98 20.78
N ASN A 66 -10.45 16.87 19.98
CA ASN A 66 -10.28 18.27 20.37
C ASN A 66 -11.60 19.01 20.57
N LYS A 67 -12.61 18.76 19.71
CA LYS A 67 -13.96 19.37 19.84
C LYS A 67 -14.65 18.92 21.13
N HIS A 68 -14.43 17.68 21.53
CA HIS A 68 -14.92 17.14 22.81
C HIS A 68 -14.03 17.53 24.00
N GLU A 69 -13.02 18.38 23.81
CA GLU A 69 -12.06 18.83 24.82
C GLU A 69 -11.30 17.68 25.51
N LEU A 70 -11.22 16.52 24.85
CA LEU A 70 -10.50 15.37 25.36
C LEU A 70 -8.99 15.55 25.12
N ARG A 71 -8.21 15.13 26.12
CA ARG A 71 -6.73 15.29 26.17
C ARG A 71 -6.01 14.00 26.54
N VAL A 72 -6.71 12.86 26.46
CA VAL A 72 -6.12 11.54 26.71
C VAL A 72 -4.87 11.32 25.84
N PRO A 73 -3.79 10.74 26.38
CA PRO A 73 -2.63 10.35 25.59
C PRO A 73 -3.01 9.44 24.42
N ILE A 74 -2.58 9.80 23.21
CA ILE A 74 -2.81 9.03 21.99
C ILE A 74 -1.51 8.38 21.53
N LEU A 75 -1.56 7.07 21.28
CA LEU A 75 -0.52 6.34 20.55
C LEU A 75 -1.00 6.02 19.15
N LEU A 76 -0.24 6.44 18.15
CA LEU A 76 -0.49 6.11 16.75
C LEU A 76 0.56 5.13 16.22
N GLY A 77 0.14 4.23 15.34
CA GLY A 77 1.03 3.33 14.63
C GLY A 77 0.36 2.69 13.40
N GLY A 78 1.04 1.70 12.81
CA GLY A 78 0.57 0.99 11.62
C GLY A 78 1.33 1.38 10.35
N ALA A 79 1.27 0.52 9.31
CA ALA A 79 2.22 0.55 8.20
C ALA A 79 2.15 1.81 7.32
N ALA A 80 0.96 2.42 7.16
CA ALA A 80 0.83 3.65 6.36
C ALA A 80 1.29 4.90 7.12
N LEU A 81 1.35 4.85 8.45
CA LEU A 81 1.70 6.02 9.24
C LEU A 81 3.22 6.14 9.34
N THR A 82 3.74 7.30 8.95
CA THR A 82 5.16 7.61 9.14
C THR A 82 5.36 8.43 10.41
N ARG A 83 6.49 8.22 11.06
CA ARG A 83 6.93 9.02 12.22
C ARG A 83 6.93 10.53 11.92
N HIS A 84 7.36 10.90 10.71
CA HIS A 84 7.42 12.30 10.29
C HIS A 84 6.04 12.96 10.29
N TYR A 85 5.07 12.30 9.68
CA TYR A 85 3.72 12.82 9.60
C TYR A 85 3.06 12.86 10.99
N ALA A 86 3.25 11.81 11.80
CA ALA A 86 2.71 11.78 13.15
C ALA A 86 3.29 12.90 14.05
N GLU A 87 4.61 13.05 14.09
CA GLU A 87 5.29 14.01 14.97
C GLU A 87 5.26 15.45 14.45
N GLY A 88 5.27 15.65 13.13
CA GLY A 88 5.25 16.98 12.52
C GLY A 88 3.86 17.58 12.33
N HIS A 89 2.88 16.76 11.94
CA HIS A 89 1.54 17.24 11.56
C HIS A 89 0.45 16.83 12.55
N LEU A 90 0.35 15.54 12.88
CA LEU A 90 -0.73 15.07 13.76
C LEU A 90 -0.55 15.57 15.20
N ARG A 91 0.68 15.65 15.68
CA ARG A 91 1.01 16.18 17.00
C ARG A 91 0.67 17.67 17.17
N SER A 92 0.79 18.48 16.11
CA SER A 92 0.36 19.88 16.14
C SER A 92 -1.16 20.04 15.98
N THR A 93 -1.82 19.03 15.40
CA THR A 93 -3.28 18.99 15.24
C THR A 93 -3.98 18.65 16.55
N TYR A 94 -3.50 17.67 17.31
CA TYR A 94 -4.09 17.26 18.59
C TYR A 94 -3.58 18.11 19.76
N ARG A 95 -4.48 18.57 20.64
CA ARG A 95 -4.10 19.41 21.79
C ARG A 95 -3.65 18.61 23.03
N GLY A 96 -3.85 17.29 23.03
CA GLY A 96 -3.33 16.39 24.06
C GLY A 96 -1.97 15.79 23.67
N SER A 97 -1.43 14.91 24.50
CA SER A 97 -0.17 14.21 24.19
C SER A 97 -0.36 13.20 23.06
N LEU A 98 0.50 13.24 22.04
CA LEU A 98 0.48 12.32 20.91
C LEU A 98 1.86 11.73 20.67
N TYR A 99 1.92 10.41 20.58
CA TYR A 99 3.14 9.64 20.37
C TYR A 99 2.99 8.67 19.20
N TYR A 100 4.10 8.41 18.51
CA TYR A 100 4.17 7.45 17.41
C TYR A 100 5.05 6.26 17.79
N GLY A 101 4.48 5.06 17.75
CA GLY A 101 5.19 3.80 17.91
C GLY A 101 5.50 3.17 16.56
N LYS A 102 6.79 2.98 16.25
CA LYS A 102 7.20 2.36 14.98
C LYS A 102 6.89 0.85 14.91
N ASP A 103 6.87 0.19 16.06
CA ASP A 103 6.64 -1.24 16.25
C ASP A 103 6.14 -1.47 17.69
N ALA A 104 5.84 -2.73 18.03
CA ALA A 104 5.28 -3.08 19.33
C ALA A 104 6.21 -2.76 20.52
N PHE A 105 7.53 -2.87 20.35
CA PHE A 105 8.49 -2.56 21.41
C PHE A 105 8.63 -1.06 21.64
N ASP A 106 8.58 -0.25 20.58
CA ASP A 106 8.53 1.20 20.72
C ASP A 106 7.20 1.64 21.37
N GLY A 107 6.10 0.96 21.04
CA GLY A 107 4.81 1.12 21.73
C GLY A 107 4.90 0.84 23.23
N LEU A 108 5.53 -0.28 23.62
CA LEU A 108 5.81 -0.60 25.02
C LEU A 108 6.64 0.47 25.71
N ARG A 109 7.75 0.91 25.08
CA ARG A 109 8.60 1.97 25.61
C ARG A 109 7.79 3.25 25.88
N ILE A 110 6.91 3.63 24.95
CA ILE A 110 6.06 4.82 25.11
C ILE A 110 5.10 4.63 26.28
N MET A 111 4.45 3.47 26.38
CA MET A 111 3.55 3.17 27.50
C MET A 111 4.28 3.21 28.85
N ASP A 112 5.52 2.73 28.95
CA ASP A 112 6.33 2.79 30.18
C ASP A 112 6.65 4.23 30.62
N HIS A 113 6.75 5.14 29.66
CA HIS A 113 6.92 6.56 29.95
C HIS A 113 5.61 7.22 30.33
N ILE A 114 4.48 6.84 29.72
CA ILE A 114 3.15 7.34 30.09
C ILE A 114 2.79 6.88 31.51
N ALA A 115 2.85 5.58 31.77
CA ALA A 115 2.56 5.00 33.08
C ALA A 115 3.51 5.54 34.16
N GLY A 116 4.79 5.72 33.82
CA GLY A 116 5.78 6.32 34.70
C GLY A 116 5.70 7.84 34.85
N LYS A 117 4.75 8.54 34.20
CA LYS A 117 4.64 10.01 34.16
C LYS A 117 5.92 10.73 33.70
N ARG A 118 6.66 10.08 32.81
CA ARG A 118 7.92 10.55 32.20
C ARG A 118 7.75 11.01 30.75
N THR A 119 6.55 11.46 30.39
CA THR A 119 6.20 11.93 29.04
C THR A 119 7.06 13.10 28.57
N ALA A 120 7.55 13.94 29.48
CA ALA A 120 8.47 15.03 29.17
C ALA A 120 9.76 14.56 28.47
N LEU A 121 10.26 13.35 28.79
CA LEU A 121 11.43 12.79 28.10
C LEU A 121 11.10 12.44 26.64
N LEU A 122 9.92 11.87 26.39
CA LEU A 122 9.45 11.59 25.03
C LEU A 122 9.27 12.89 24.24
N ASP A 123 8.72 13.92 24.88
CA ASP A 123 8.48 15.22 24.25
C ASP A 123 9.82 15.88 23.84
N GLN A 124 10.83 15.85 24.72
CA GLN A 124 12.18 16.31 24.42
C GLN A 124 12.83 15.52 23.28
N GLU A 125 12.70 14.19 23.27
CA GLU A 125 13.19 13.34 22.19
C GLU A 125 12.55 13.70 20.84
N ILE A 126 11.26 14.01 20.82
CA ILE A 126 10.52 14.40 19.61
C ILE A 126 10.98 15.78 19.15
N GLU A 127 11.04 16.76 20.04
CA GLU A 127 11.48 18.13 19.74
C GLU A 127 12.90 18.16 19.18
N ALA A 128 13.83 17.43 19.79
CA ALA A 128 15.21 17.32 19.30
C ALA A 128 15.28 16.71 17.89
N ARG A 129 14.45 15.68 17.61
CA ARG A 129 14.38 15.05 16.30
C ARG A 129 13.79 15.98 15.24
N MET A 130 12.73 16.73 15.59
CA MET A 130 12.11 17.71 14.70
C MET A 130 13.05 18.88 14.40
N ALA A 131 13.76 19.41 15.41
CA ALA A 131 14.73 20.49 15.24
C ALA A 131 15.89 20.09 14.32
N LYS A 132 16.49 18.90 14.55
CA LYS A 132 17.56 18.36 13.68
C LYS A 132 17.10 18.21 12.23
N ARG A 133 15.83 17.86 12.03
CA ARG A 133 15.27 17.67 10.70
C ARG A 133 14.95 18.98 10.00
N SER A 134 14.40 19.97 10.70
CA SER A 134 14.21 21.33 10.17
C SER A 134 15.54 21.90 9.66
N ALA A 135 16.60 21.78 10.46
CA ALA A 135 17.94 22.22 10.08
C ALA A 135 18.49 21.49 8.83
N ALA A 136 18.19 20.19 8.68
CA ALA A 136 18.57 19.42 7.51
C ALA A 136 17.75 19.83 6.26
N GLU A 137 16.46 20.09 6.42
CA GLU A 137 15.58 20.54 5.34
C GLU A 137 15.95 21.96 4.87
N GLU A 138 16.30 22.86 5.79
CA GLU A 138 16.87 24.18 5.51
C GLU A 138 18.20 24.08 4.75
N ALA A 139 19.13 23.24 5.20
CA ALA A 139 20.41 23.02 4.50
C ALA A 139 20.22 22.43 3.09
N ILE A 140 19.23 21.53 2.91
CA ILE A 140 18.88 21.00 1.59
C ILE A 140 18.24 22.09 0.73
N ALA A 141 17.38 22.94 1.29
CA ALA A 141 16.78 24.06 0.58
C ALA A 141 17.83 25.09 0.14
N GLU A 142 18.77 25.44 1.02
CA GLU A 142 19.92 26.30 0.71
C GLU A 142 20.82 25.67 -0.35
N SER A 143 21.09 24.36 -0.28
CA SER A 143 21.86 23.63 -1.28
C SER A 143 21.14 23.58 -2.64
N ARG A 144 19.81 23.43 -2.64
CA ARG A 144 18.99 23.50 -3.86
C ARG A 144 18.94 24.92 -4.42
N ALA A 145 18.86 25.94 -3.58
CA ALA A 145 18.90 27.35 -3.97
C ALA A 145 20.27 27.69 -4.59
N THR A 146 21.38 27.33 -3.95
CA THR A 146 22.73 27.53 -4.51
C THR A 146 22.97 26.72 -5.78
N ARG A 147 22.37 25.52 -5.91
CA ARG A 147 22.42 24.73 -7.15
C ARG A 147 21.57 25.34 -8.26
N ALA A 148 20.42 25.92 -7.93
CA ALA A 148 19.59 26.70 -8.86
C ALA A 148 20.31 27.99 -9.30
N GLU A 149 20.95 28.71 -8.38
CA GLU A 149 21.77 29.89 -8.70
C GLU A 149 22.98 29.55 -9.59
N ARG A 150 23.64 28.39 -9.36
CA ARG A 150 24.70 27.89 -10.24
C ARG A 150 24.18 27.45 -11.60
N ALA A 151 22.98 26.87 -11.67
CA ALA A 151 22.34 26.52 -12.94
C ALA A 151 21.93 27.79 -13.72
N ASP A 152 21.40 28.80 -13.05
CA ASP A 152 21.08 30.11 -13.62
C ASP A 152 22.35 30.86 -14.06
N ALA A 153 23.45 30.77 -13.31
CA ALA A 153 24.74 31.34 -13.70
C ALA A 153 25.32 30.62 -14.93
N PHE A 154 25.14 29.30 -15.04
CA PHE A 154 25.53 28.49 -16.19
C PHE A 154 24.67 28.79 -17.43
N GLU A 155 23.36 28.96 -17.26
CA GLU A 155 22.42 29.43 -18.28
C GLU A 155 22.76 30.86 -18.76
N LYS A 156 23.05 31.80 -17.84
CA LYS A 156 23.49 33.17 -18.17
C LYS A 156 24.83 33.20 -18.91
N ALA A 157 25.78 32.33 -18.54
CA ALA A 157 27.04 32.17 -19.27
C ALA A 157 26.83 31.63 -20.69
N LYS A 158 25.80 30.81 -20.90
CA LYS A 158 25.39 30.29 -22.21
C LYS A 158 24.61 31.33 -23.03
N ALA A 159 23.80 32.16 -22.38
CA ALA A 159 23.05 33.26 -23.00
C ALA A 159 23.94 34.44 -23.43
N GLY A 160 25.16 34.57 -22.87
CA GLY A 160 26.17 35.53 -23.32
C GLY A 160 26.68 35.32 -24.76
N SER A 161 26.38 34.18 -25.39
CA SER A 161 26.79 33.88 -26.78
C SER A 161 25.69 34.04 -27.83
N ALA A 162 24.52 34.59 -27.49
CA ALA A 162 23.46 34.85 -28.46
C ALA A 162 22.73 36.18 -28.14
N ARG A 163 23.16 37.25 -28.80
CA ARG A 163 22.40 38.51 -28.86
C ARG A 163 21.17 38.33 -29.75
N GLY A 164 20.00 38.72 -29.27
CA GLY A 164 18.77 38.85 -30.06
C GLY A 164 17.55 39.17 -29.20
N GLU A 165 17.27 40.46 -29.05
CA GLU A 165 16.29 41.15 -28.17
C GLU A 165 14.80 40.73 -28.21
N ARG A 166 14.13 41.07 -27.08
CA ARG A 166 12.70 41.33 -26.77
C ARG A 166 11.89 40.12 -26.26
N ALA A 167 11.11 40.22 -25.17
CA ALA A 167 10.95 41.20 -24.11
C ALA A 167 10.27 40.49 -22.93
N SER A 168 10.62 40.91 -21.73
CA SER A 168 10.09 40.46 -20.44
C SER A 168 8.61 40.79 -20.28
N ASP A 169 7.86 39.84 -19.71
CA ASP A 169 7.04 40.19 -18.55
C ASP A 169 7.04 39.04 -17.54
N SER A 170 7.29 39.40 -16.28
CA SER A 170 7.48 38.49 -15.17
C SER A 170 6.64 38.97 -14.00
N GLY A 171 5.91 38.05 -13.38
CA GLY A 171 5.57 38.16 -11.97
C GLY A 171 4.09 38.02 -11.66
N GLY A 172 3.80 37.13 -10.70
CA GLY A 172 2.54 37.18 -9.96
C GLY A 172 1.99 35.80 -9.62
N VAL A 173 2.45 35.25 -8.49
CA VAL A 173 1.72 34.22 -7.76
C VAL A 173 0.37 34.82 -7.33
N ALA A 174 -0.72 34.28 -7.87
CA ALA A 174 -2.06 34.53 -7.38
C ALA A 174 -2.91 33.26 -7.50
N VAL A 175 -3.53 32.91 -6.38
CA VAL A 175 -4.50 31.84 -6.21
C VAL A 175 -5.76 32.21 -6.99
N ALA A 176 -6.01 31.52 -8.11
CA ALA A 176 -7.33 31.41 -8.72
C ALA A 176 -7.34 30.18 -9.64
N GLY A 177 -8.36 29.34 -9.48
CA GLY A 177 -8.55 28.12 -10.27
C GLY A 177 -8.54 28.42 -11.76
N VAL A 178 -7.51 27.95 -12.43
CA VAL A 178 -7.47 27.75 -13.87
C VAL A 178 -6.98 26.32 -14.06
N ALA A 179 -7.70 25.52 -14.84
CA ALA A 179 -7.26 24.20 -15.24
C ALA A 179 -5.92 24.35 -15.98
N GLU A 180 -4.80 24.17 -15.26
CA GLU A 180 -3.49 24.02 -15.88
C GLU A 180 -3.63 22.88 -16.89
N ALA A 181 -3.19 23.13 -18.13
CA ALA A 181 -3.20 22.14 -19.18
C ALA A 181 -2.51 20.87 -18.66
N ARG A 182 -3.29 19.78 -18.54
CA ARG A 182 -2.83 18.50 -18.01
C ARG A 182 -1.84 17.89 -18.98
N VAL A 183 -0.56 18.23 -18.84
CA VAL A 183 0.47 17.76 -19.76
C VAL A 183 0.76 16.28 -19.48
N ARG A 184 0.41 15.42 -20.44
CA ARG A 184 0.71 13.97 -20.43
C ARG A 184 2.20 13.72 -20.16
N SER A 185 2.52 12.62 -19.48
CA SER A 185 3.91 12.23 -19.26
C SER A 185 4.63 11.93 -20.58
N LYS A 186 5.96 11.82 -20.51
CA LYS A 186 6.80 11.38 -21.65
C LYS A 186 6.95 9.86 -21.71
N ALA A 187 6.01 9.08 -21.16
CA ALA A 187 6.00 7.63 -21.35
C ALA A 187 5.95 7.33 -22.86
N ALA A 188 6.74 6.36 -23.35
CA ALA A 188 6.74 6.02 -24.76
C ALA A 188 5.35 5.59 -25.20
N ARG A 189 4.91 6.04 -26.38
CA ARG A 189 3.70 5.52 -27.03
C ARG A 189 4.04 4.15 -27.63
N LEU A 190 3.18 3.16 -27.41
CA LEU A 190 3.33 1.86 -28.06
C LEU A 190 2.88 1.94 -29.51
N SER A 191 3.59 1.24 -30.40
CA SER A 191 3.08 0.97 -31.74
C SER A 191 1.92 -0.03 -31.67
N LYS A 192 1.14 -0.15 -32.76
CA LYS A 192 0.04 -1.11 -32.89
C LYS A 192 0.43 -2.54 -32.48
N ASP A 193 1.63 -2.97 -32.86
CA ASP A 193 2.15 -4.32 -32.58
C ASP A 193 2.72 -4.47 -31.15
N GLY A 194 2.89 -3.35 -30.44
CA GLY A 194 3.37 -3.31 -29.06
C GLY A 194 2.30 -3.65 -28.02
N VAL A 195 1.02 -3.58 -28.37
CA VAL A 195 -0.09 -3.88 -27.46
C VAL A 195 -0.44 -5.37 -27.55
N PRO A 196 -0.39 -6.13 -26.45
CA PRO A 196 -0.71 -7.56 -26.47
C PRO A 196 -2.20 -7.80 -26.78
N ALA A 197 -2.53 -8.96 -27.35
CA ALA A 197 -3.91 -9.39 -27.49
C ALA A 197 -4.34 -10.12 -26.21
N ALA A 198 -5.52 -9.78 -25.68
CA ALA A 198 -6.09 -10.52 -24.56
C ALA A 198 -6.53 -11.92 -25.03
N PRO A 199 -6.27 -13.00 -24.27
CA PRO A 199 -6.73 -14.34 -24.64
C PRO A 199 -8.26 -14.50 -24.56
N PHE A 200 -8.92 -13.64 -23.80
CA PHE A 200 -10.38 -13.50 -23.70
C PHE A 200 -10.70 -12.08 -23.25
N LEU A 201 -11.96 -11.68 -23.37
CA LEU A 201 -12.47 -10.43 -22.79
C LEU A 201 -13.57 -10.74 -21.76
N GLY A 202 -13.72 -9.85 -20.78
CA GLY A 202 -14.56 -10.09 -19.60
C GLY A 202 -13.77 -10.75 -18.48
N SER A 203 -14.45 -11.48 -17.59
CA SER A 203 -13.85 -12.02 -16.37
C SER A 203 -14.07 -13.52 -16.20
N ARG A 204 -13.10 -14.18 -15.56
CA ARG A 204 -13.08 -15.61 -15.24
C ARG A 204 -12.72 -15.83 -13.78
N VAL A 205 -13.21 -16.94 -13.24
CA VAL A 205 -12.90 -17.42 -11.90
C VAL A 205 -12.03 -18.67 -12.02
N VAL A 206 -11.01 -18.77 -11.17
CA VAL A 206 -10.22 -19.98 -10.98
C VAL A 206 -10.21 -20.32 -9.49
N THR A 207 -10.65 -21.52 -9.18
CA THR A 207 -10.60 -22.15 -7.85
C THR A 207 -9.66 -23.35 -7.87
N ASP A 208 -9.52 -24.03 -6.73
CA ASP A 208 -8.79 -25.29 -6.61
C ASP A 208 -7.32 -25.18 -7.07
N ILE A 209 -6.71 -24.02 -6.80
CA ILE A 209 -5.31 -23.76 -7.12
C ILE A 209 -4.43 -24.53 -6.14
N ASP A 210 -3.46 -25.29 -6.67
CA ASP A 210 -2.55 -26.06 -5.84
C ASP A 210 -1.65 -25.13 -5.01
N LEU A 211 -1.57 -25.39 -3.70
CA LEU A 211 -0.70 -24.63 -2.81
C LEU A 211 0.78 -24.82 -3.16
N ASP A 212 1.16 -25.95 -3.80
CA ASP A 212 2.52 -26.16 -4.29
C ASP A 212 2.91 -25.23 -5.43
N ASP A 213 1.94 -24.70 -6.18
CA ASP A 213 2.19 -23.64 -7.17
C ASP A 213 2.36 -22.26 -6.50
N VAL A 214 1.69 -22.04 -5.36
CA VAL A 214 1.66 -20.76 -4.65
C VAL A 214 2.89 -20.57 -3.76
N TYR A 215 3.27 -21.59 -3.00
CA TYR A 215 4.37 -21.51 -2.02
C TYR A 215 5.72 -21.03 -2.57
N PRO A 216 6.14 -21.38 -3.80
CA PRO A 216 7.37 -20.87 -4.40
C PRO A 216 7.40 -19.34 -4.57
N PHE A 217 6.22 -18.69 -4.59
CA PHE A 217 6.08 -17.24 -4.69
C PHE A 217 5.96 -16.53 -3.34
N ILE A 218 6.08 -17.24 -2.21
CA ILE A 218 6.16 -16.60 -0.90
C ILE A 218 7.48 -15.84 -0.76
N ASN A 219 7.39 -14.55 -0.43
CA ASN A 219 8.56 -13.75 -0.10
C ASN A 219 9.00 -14.05 1.35
N THR A 220 9.88 -15.03 1.51
CA THR A 220 10.36 -15.45 2.85
C THR A 220 11.07 -14.33 3.62
N VAL A 221 11.63 -13.33 2.95
CA VAL A 221 12.22 -12.16 3.63
C VAL A 221 11.12 -11.32 4.28
N ALA A 222 10.02 -11.06 3.56
CA ALA A 222 8.87 -10.33 4.08
C ALA A 222 8.16 -11.13 5.19
N LEU A 223 7.96 -12.43 4.98
CA LEU A 223 7.39 -13.32 5.99
C LEU A 223 8.21 -13.35 7.27
N PHE A 224 9.50 -13.73 7.18
CA PHE A 224 10.31 -14.00 8.38
C PHE A 224 10.69 -12.72 9.11
N ARG A 225 11.16 -11.68 8.39
CA ARG A 225 11.60 -10.42 9.03
C ARG A 225 10.45 -9.46 9.31
N GLY A 226 9.49 -9.41 8.40
CA GLY A 226 8.35 -8.49 8.46
C GLY A 226 7.23 -9.05 9.32
N GLN A 227 6.58 -10.13 8.89
CA GLN A 227 5.41 -10.66 9.61
C GLN A 227 5.81 -11.32 10.94
N TRP A 228 6.81 -12.21 10.91
CA TRP A 228 7.23 -13.00 12.08
C TRP A 228 8.26 -12.30 12.96
N GLN A 229 8.71 -11.10 12.57
CA GLN A 229 9.65 -10.26 13.31
C GLN A 229 11.00 -10.93 13.63
N PHE A 230 11.39 -11.97 12.89
CA PHE A 230 12.66 -12.67 13.04
C PHE A 230 13.79 -11.89 12.37
N LYS A 231 14.30 -10.89 13.08
CA LYS A 231 15.32 -9.95 12.59
C LYS A 231 16.74 -10.48 12.83
N LYS A 232 17.67 -10.07 11.97
CA LYS A 232 19.11 -10.40 12.07
C LYS A 232 19.75 -9.93 13.38
N GLY A 233 19.31 -8.79 13.91
CA GLY A 233 19.91 -8.23 15.12
C GLY A 233 21.41 -7.95 14.94
N GLY A 234 22.22 -8.32 15.93
CA GLY A 234 23.68 -8.20 15.89
C GLY A 234 24.41 -9.44 15.34
N LEU A 235 23.68 -10.45 14.85
CA LEU A 235 24.29 -11.64 14.24
C LEU A 235 24.95 -11.28 12.92
N ASP A 236 25.99 -12.02 12.54
CA ASP A 236 26.49 -12.01 11.16
C ASP A 236 25.53 -12.78 10.22
N ASP A 237 25.82 -12.80 8.91
CA ASP A 237 24.94 -13.45 7.94
C ASP A 237 24.90 -14.96 8.11
N ASP A 238 26.04 -15.60 8.41
CA ASP A 238 26.13 -17.06 8.53
C ASP A 238 25.40 -17.58 9.77
N ALA A 239 25.59 -16.92 10.92
CA ALA A 239 24.88 -17.25 12.15
C ALA A 239 23.37 -16.98 12.03
N TYR A 240 22.97 -15.91 11.34
CA TYR A 240 21.56 -15.65 11.09
C TYR A 240 20.93 -16.71 10.18
N ASN A 241 21.63 -17.13 9.11
CA ASN A 241 21.15 -18.16 8.20
C ASN A 241 21.04 -19.53 8.89
N ALA A 242 22.03 -19.90 9.71
CA ALA A 242 21.97 -21.13 10.51
C ALA A 242 20.74 -21.14 11.44
N LYS A 243 20.47 -20.00 12.11
CA LYS A 243 19.30 -19.86 12.97
C LYS A 243 17.96 -19.93 12.20
N LEU A 244 17.93 -19.39 10.98
CA LEU A 244 16.76 -19.54 10.11
C LEU A 244 16.48 -21.01 9.79
N GLU A 245 17.50 -21.76 9.38
CA GLU A 245 17.38 -23.18 9.03
C GLU A 245 16.96 -24.05 10.23
N GLU A 246 17.48 -23.76 11.43
CA GLU A 246 17.21 -24.55 12.63
C GLU A 246 15.83 -24.24 13.25
N GLU A 247 15.45 -22.96 13.34
CA GLU A 247 14.26 -22.55 14.10
C GLU A 247 13.06 -22.19 13.21
N ILE A 248 13.30 -21.54 12.06
CA ILE A 248 12.24 -20.87 11.30
C ILE A 248 11.75 -21.70 10.11
N ILE A 249 12.66 -22.35 9.39
CA ILE A 249 12.28 -23.24 8.27
C ILE A 249 11.40 -24.40 8.74
N PRO A 250 11.64 -25.09 9.88
CA PRO A 250 10.75 -26.14 10.36
C PRO A 250 9.35 -25.63 10.69
N VAL A 251 9.23 -24.42 11.27
CA VAL A 251 7.93 -23.77 11.54
C VAL A 251 7.20 -23.49 10.23
N PHE A 252 7.90 -22.97 9.23
CA PHE A 252 7.35 -22.69 7.90
C PHE A 252 6.82 -23.95 7.21
N GLU A 253 7.61 -25.01 7.16
CA GLU A 253 7.20 -26.28 6.54
C GLU A 253 6.05 -26.95 7.30
N ARG A 254 6.09 -26.93 8.64
CA ARG A 254 4.99 -27.43 9.47
C ARG A 254 3.69 -26.67 9.21
N LEU A 255 3.74 -25.34 9.08
CA LEU A 255 2.55 -24.53 8.82
C LEU A 255 2.02 -24.71 7.38
N LYS A 256 2.90 -24.90 6.39
CA LYS A 256 2.49 -25.29 5.02
C LYS A 256 1.75 -26.62 5.03
N ALA A 257 2.32 -27.64 5.70
CA ALA A 257 1.68 -28.94 5.84
C ALA A 257 0.31 -28.81 6.52
N ARG A 258 0.25 -28.10 7.66
CA ARG A 258 -1.01 -27.81 8.36
C ARG A 258 -2.05 -27.13 7.47
N CYS A 259 -1.66 -26.09 6.74
CA CYS A 259 -2.58 -25.36 5.85
C CYS A 259 -3.17 -26.26 4.76
N ARG A 260 -2.37 -27.21 4.26
CA ARG A 260 -2.83 -28.21 3.29
C ARG A 260 -3.77 -29.23 3.93
N ASP A 261 -3.33 -29.85 5.03
CA ASP A 261 -4.02 -30.97 5.67
C ASP A 261 -5.38 -30.54 6.26
N GLU A 262 -5.39 -29.37 6.90
CA GLU A 262 -6.61 -28.78 7.50
C GLU A 262 -7.40 -27.91 6.49
N ARG A 263 -6.92 -27.74 5.26
CA ARG A 263 -7.52 -26.90 4.20
C ARG A 263 -7.83 -25.46 4.68
N LEU A 264 -6.87 -24.87 5.40
CA LEU A 264 -6.97 -23.51 5.93
C LEU A 264 -6.78 -22.45 4.86
N LEU A 265 -5.94 -22.73 3.87
CA LEU A 265 -5.70 -21.88 2.71
C LEU A 265 -6.50 -22.40 1.53
N ARG A 266 -7.41 -21.58 1.02
CA ARG A 266 -8.30 -21.89 -0.11
C ARG A 266 -8.09 -20.85 -1.21
N PRO A 267 -7.00 -20.97 -1.98
CA PRO A 267 -6.65 -19.99 -2.99
C PRO A 267 -7.71 -19.94 -4.09
N ALA A 268 -8.21 -18.74 -4.35
CA ALA A 268 -9.14 -18.48 -5.45
C ALA A 268 -8.81 -17.13 -6.10
N VAL A 269 -9.06 -17.04 -7.40
CA VAL A 269 -8.79 -15.84 -8.19
C VAL A 269 -9.98 -15.52 -9.08
N VAL A 270 -10.33 -14.25 -9.13
CA VAL A 270 -11.12 -13.69 -10.21
C VAL A 270 -10.26 -12.69 -10.97
N TYR A 271 -10.25 -12.77 -12.29
CA TYR A 271 -9.45 -11.88 -13.13
C TYR A 271 -10.11 -11.68 -14.47
N GLY A 272 -9.70 -10.65 -15.20
CA GLY A 272 -10.29 -10.36 -16.48
C GLY A 272 -9.50 -9.35 -17.30
N TYR A 273 -9.90 -9.24 -18.56
CA TYR A 273 -9.34 -8.31 -19.53
C TYR A 273 -10.47 -7.49 -20.17
N PHE A 274 -10.26 -6.18 -20.27
CA PHE A 274 -11.28 -5.25 -20.74
C PHE A 274 -10.71 -4.34 -21.83
N PRO A 275 -11.48 -4.06 -22.90
CA PRO A 275 -11.09 -3.08 -23.89
C PRO A 275 -11.10 -1.69 -23.25
N VAL A 276 -10.02 -0.92 -23.46
CA VAL A 276 -9.87 0.42 -22.90
C VAL A 276 -9.28 1.40 -23.90
N TRP A 277 -9.44 2.69 -23.60
CA TRP A 277 -8.52 3.72 -24.06
C TRP A 277 -8.29 4.73 -22.95
N SER A 278 -7.23 5.52 -23.06
CA SER A 278 -6.99 6.65 -22.17
C SER A 278 -7.70 7.91 -22.67
N ASP A 279 -8.15 8.73 -21.72
CA ASP A 279 -8.76 10.05 -21.94
C ASP A 279 -8.20 11.02 -20.89
N GLY A 280 -7.02 11.58 -21.20
CA GLY A 280 -6.25 12.38 -20.25
C GLY A 280 -5.80 11.57 -19.04
N ASP A 281 -6.33 11.89 -17.85
CA ASP A 281 -6.03 11.19 -16.59
C ASP A 281 -6.98 10.00 -16.35
N ASP A 282 -7.97 9.83 -17.22
CA ASP A 282 -8.98 8.80 -17.11
C ASP A 282 -8.62 7.59 -17.98
N LEU A 283 -9.10 6.43 -17.57
CA LEU A 283 -9.08 5.19 -18.36
C LEU A 283 -10.52 4.73 -18.56
N VAL A 284 -10.99 4.82 -19.80
CA VAL A 284 -12.36 4.47 -20.18
C VAL A 284 -12.43 2.99 -20.47
N VAL A 285 -13.35 2.30 -19.81
CA VAL A 285 -13.55 0.85 -19.92
C VAL A 285 -14.80 0.55 -20.71
N PHE A 286 -14.66 -0.29 -21.72
CA PHE A 286 -15.74 -0.65 -22.64
C PHE A 286 -16.27 -2.05 -22.38
N ASP A 287 -17.51 -2.28 -22.79
CA ASP A 287 -18.15 -3.59 -22.70
C ASP A 287 -17.37 -4.64 -23.52
N PRO A 288 -17.03 -5.81 -22.94
CA PRO A 288 -16.36 -6.91 -23.65
C PRO A 288 -17.10 -7.46 -24.87
N GLY A 289 -18.42 -7.37 -24.90
CA GLY A 289 -19.27 -7.81 -26.02
C GLY A 289 -19.64 -6.68 -26.98
N ASP A 290 -19.66 -5.43 -26.51
CA ASP A 290 -19.87 -4.23 -27.32
C ASP A 290 -18.79 -3.17 -27.03
N HIS A 291 -17.71 -3.19 -27.79
CA HIS A 291 -16.59 -2.27 -27.61
C HIS A 291 -16.96 -0.80 -27.90
N GLY A 292 -18.18 -0.49 -28.37
CA GLY A 292 -18.67 0.88 -28.51
C GLY A 292 -19.27 1.46 -27.22
N ARG A 293 -19.65 0.61 -26.26
CA ARG A 293 -20.35 1.01 -25.05
C ARG A 293 -19.38 1.18 -23.88
N GLU A 294 -19.25 2.40 -23.38
CA GLU A 294 -18.58 2.67 -22.09
C GLU A 294 -19.39 2.04 -20.95
N ILE A 295 -18.72 1.29 -20.07
CA ILE A 295 -19.32 0.64 -18.90
C ILE A 295 -18.78 1.21 -17.59
N GLU A 296 -17.52 1.63 -17.56
CA GLU A 296 -16.86 2.16 -16.36
C GLU A 296 -15.73 3.12 -16.76
N ARG A 297 -15.25 3.90 -15.79
CA ARG A 297 -14.14 4.83 -15.97
C ARG A 297 -13.34 4.96 -14.69
N PHE A 298 -12.04 4.70 -14.77
CA PHE A 298 -11.11 5.03 -13.68
C PHE A 298 -10.56 6.42 -13.88
N ARG A 299 -10.33 7.15 -12.78
CA ARG A 299 -9.64 8.45 -12.80
C ARG A 299 -8.42 8.40 -11.91
N PHE A 300 -7.24 8.50 -12.52
CA PHE A 300 -5.99 8.33 -11.79
C PHE A 300 -5.35 9.68 -11.43
N PRO A 301 -4.69 9.80 -10.28
CA PRO A 301 -3.90 10.98 -9.98
C PRO A 301 -2.64 11.03 -10.84
N ARG A 302 -2.21 12.25 -11.15
CA ARG A 302 -1.00 12.54 -11.90
C ARG A 302 0.08 13.08 -10.96
N GLN A 303 1.31 12.59 -11.08
CA GLN A 303 2.44 13.11 -10.31
C GLN A 303 2.63 14.61 -10.52
N GLN A 304 2.78 15.36 -9.43
CA GLN A 304 3.17 16.76 -9.46
C GLN A 304 4.69 16.86 -9.67
N GLY A 305 5.12 17.38 -10.83
CA GLY A 305 6.54 17.44 -11.21
C GLY A 305 7.13 16.08 -11.67
N GLN A 306 8.45 15.94 -11.61
CA GLN A 306 9.18 14.75 -12.10
C GLN A 306 8.83 14.36 -13.56
N ARG A 307 8.45 13.09 -13.79
CA ARG A 307 8.00 12.55 -15.08
C ARG A 307 6.52 12.81 -15.35
N ARG A 308 5.76 13.34 -14.39
CA ARG A 308 4.30 13.60 -14.46
C ARG A 308 3.48 12.35 -14.79
N LEU A 309 3.88 11.19 -14.25
CA LEU A 309 3.25 9.90 -14.57
C LEU A 309 1.80 9.86 -14.08
N CYS A 310 0.96 9.18 -14.86
CA CYS A 310 -0.41 8.79 -14.54
C CYS A 310 -0.62 7.36 -15.07
N ILE A 311 -1.41 6.52 -14.39
CA ILE A 311 -1.63 5.14 -14.85
C ILE A 311 -2.28 5.13 -16.26
N SER A 312 -3.16 6.08 -16.56
CA SER A 312 -3.80 6.21 -17.88
C SER A 312 -2.78 6.40 -19.01
N ASP A 313 -1.61 6.99 -18.74
CA ASP A 313 -0.61 7.29 -19.76
C ASP A 313 -0.04 6.03 -20.42
N PHE A 314 -0.12 4.88 -19.73
CA PHE A 314 0.37 3.58 -20.19
C PHE A 314 -0.58 2.86 -21.16
N PHE A 315 -1.71 3.47 -21.49
CA PHE A 315 -2.70 2.95 -22.43
C PHE A 315 -2.85 3.88 -23.64
N MET A 316 -3.16 3.30 -24.80
CA MET A 316 -3.46 4.03 -26.02
C MET A 316 -4.64 4.98 -25.82
N ASP A 317 -4.53 6.20 -26.33
CA ASP A 317 -5.63 7.15 -26.42
C ASP A 317 -6.61 6.79 -27.56
N GLU A 318 -7.72 7.52 -27.67
CA GLU A 318 -8.72 7.30 -28.73
C GLU A 318 -8.12 7.34 -30.14
N GLY A 319 -7.26 8.32 -30.42
CA GLY A 319 -6.63 8.49 -31.73
C GLY A 319 -5.73 7.31 -32.07
N GLU A 320 -4.93 6.86 -31.11
CA GLU A 320 -4.08 5.68 -31.21
C GLU A 320 -4.89 4.41 -31.46
N CYS A 321 -5.98 4.20 -30.71
CA CYS A 321 -6.87 3.06 -30.89
C CYS A 321 -7.52 3.05 -32.28
N ARG A 322 -7.98 4.22 -32.76
CA ARG A 322 -8.58 4.38 -34.09
C ARG A 322 -7.57 4.10 -35.20
N ALA A 323 -6.33 4.61 -35.06
CA ALA A 323 -5.25 4.33 -36.02
C ALA A 323 -4.84 2.85 -36.00
N ALA A 324 -4.83 2.21 -34.84
CA ALA A 324 -4.53 0.79 -34.70
C ALA A 324 -5.66 -0.12 -35.22
N GLY A 325 -6.90 0.37 -35.26
CA GLY A 325 -8.10 -0.39 -35.59
C GLY A 325 -8.54 -1.34 -34.46
N ARG A 326 -8.08 -1.10 -33.22
CA ARG A 326 -8.41 -1.89 -32.03
C ARG A 326 -8.20 -1.07 -30.76
N LYS A 327 -8.88 -1.44 -29.68
CA LYS A 327 -8.67 -0.84 -28.35
C LYS A 327 -7.43 -1.40 -27.66
N ASP A 328 -6.97 -0.70 -26.64
CA ASP A 328 -5.99 -1.23 -25.69
C ASP A 328 -6.66 -2.21 -24.71
N VAL A 329 -5.88 -2.87 -23.86
CA VAL A 329 -6.31 -3.92 -22.95
C VAL A 329 -5.90 -3.59 -21.52
N LEU A 330 -6.88 -3.44 -20.64
CA LEU A 330 -6.70 -3.40 -19.19
C LEU A 330 -6.86 -4.80 -18.61
N GLY A 331 -5.94 -5.24 -17.76
CA GLY A 331 -6.14 -6.41 -16.90
C GLY A 331 -6.63 -6.00 -15.51
N LEU A 332 -7.48 -6.81 -14.89
CA LEU A 332 -7.90 -6.67 -13.50
C LEU A 332 -7.79 -8.01 -12.79
N SER A 333 -7.44 -8.02 -11.51
CA SER A 333 -7.44 -9.23 -10.69
C SER A 333 -7.86 -8.95 -9.26
N CYS A 334 -8.47 -9.95 -8.63
CA CYS A 334 -8.65 -10.06 -7.19
C CYS A 334 -8.39 -11.51 -6.78
N VAL A 335 -7.54 -11.70 -5.77
CA VAL A 335 -7.15 -13.01 -5.25
C VAL A 335 -7.50 -13.10 -3.78
N THR A 336 -7.74 -14.30 -3.28
CA THR A 336 -7.98 -14.58 -1.85
C THR A 336 -7.42 -15.92 -1.44
N MET A 337 -7.05 -16.05 -0.17
CA MET A 337 -6.74 -17.33 0.47
C MET A 337 -7.94 -17.93 1.22
N GLY A 338 -9.13 -17.34 1.09
CA GLY A 338 -10.36 -17.81 1.74
C GLY A 338 -10.52 -17.35 3.18
N GLN A 339 -11.71 -17.55 3.74
CA GLN A 339 -12.08 -17.05 5.07
C GLN A 339 -11.56 -17.95 6.21
N GLU A 340 -11.20 -19.19 5.89
CA GLU A 340 -10.87 -20.25 6.82
C GLU A 340 -9.59 -19.95 7.60
N ILE A 341 -8.59 -19.37 6.94
CA ILE A 341 -7.37 -18.89 7.60
C ILE A 341 -7.67 -17.77 8.60
N SER A 342 -8.58 -16.86 8.28
CA SER A 342 -8.99 -15.79 9.21
C SER A 342 -9.75 -16.36 10.41
N LYS A 343 -10.59 -17.38 10.22
CA LYS A 343 -11.28 -18.08 11.32
C LYS A 343 -10.28 -18.80 12.23
N ALA A 344 -9.36 -19.57 11.65
CA ALA A 344 -8.34 -20.31 12.41
C ALA A 344 -7.43 -19.37 13.20
N THR A 345 -7.02 -18.25 12.61
CA THR A 345 -6.21 -17.24 13.32
C THR A 345 -7.00 -16.57 14.45
N GLN A 346 -8.27 -16.24 14.26
CA GLN A 346 -9.13 -15.72 15.34
C GLN A 346 -9.30 -16.72 16.49
N GLU A 347 -9.40 -18.01 16.21
CA GLU A 347 -9.46 -19.07 17.23
C GLU A 347 -8.16 -19.15 18.03
N LEU A 348 -7.00 -19.13 17.37
CA LEU A 348 -5.68 -19.08 18.02
C LEU A 348 -5.55 -17.84 18.92
N PHE A 349 -6.02 -16.68 18.44
CA PHE A 349 -6.01 -15.45 19.22
C PHE A 349 -6.88 -15.56 20.48
N LYS A 350 -8.13 -16.05 20.34
CA LYS A 350 -9.05 -16.26 21.48
C LYS A 350 -8.53 -17.29 22.48
N ALA A 351 -7.77 -18.28 22.02
CA ALA A 351 -7.14 -19.30 22.84
C ALA A 351 -5.83 -18.83 23.51
N ASN A 352 -5.44 -17.55 23.38
CA ASN A 352 -4.16 -17.01 23.84
C ASN A 352 -2.93 -17.69 23.21
N GLN A 353 -3.07 -18.34 22.06
CA GLN A 353 -1.98 -18.99 21.32
C GLN A 353 -1.32 -17.99 20.35
N TYR A 354 -0.79 -16.93 20.92
CA TYR A 354 -0.37 -15.73 20.19
C TYR A 354 0.78 -15.93 19.20
N GLN A 355 1.76 -16.77 19.54
CA GLN A 355 2.87 -17.09 18.63
C GLN A 355 2.38 -17.85 17.40
N GLU A 356 1.52 -18.87 17.60
CA GLU A 356 0.90 -19.59 16.49
C GLU A 356 -0.02 -18.70 15.66
N TYR A 357 -0.81 -17.83 16.31
CA TYR A 357 -1.60 -16.80 15.63
C TYR A 357 -0.72 -15.95 14.71
N LEU A 358 0.37 -15.39 15.23
CA LEU A 358 1.28 -14.53 14.47
C LEU A 358 1.85 -15.28 13.26
N TYR A 359 2.27 -16.54 13.46
CA TYR A 359 2.87 -17.30 12.38
C TYR A 359 1.87 -17.69 11.29
N LEU A 360 0.71 -18.24 11.69
CA LEU A 360 -0.32 -18.68 10.76
C LEU A 360 -0.92 -17.49 10.00
N HIS A 361 -1.18 -16.37 10.68
CA HIS A 361 -1.67 -15.16 10.05
C HIS A 361 -0.65 -14.60 9.06
N GLY A 362 0.62 -14.48 9.47
CA GLY A 362 1.69 -13.99 8.60
C GLY A 362 1.83 -14.85 7.35
N LEU A 363 1.73 -16.17 7.48
CA LEU A 363 1.72 -17.10 6.34
C LEU A 363 0.52 -16.86 5.42
N GLY A 364 -0.67 -16.64 5.98
CA GLY A 364 -1.89 -16.36 5.20
C GLY A 364 -1.78 -15.07 4.37
N VAL A 365 -1.24 -14.00 4.95
CA VAL A 365 -1.04 -12.72 4.25
C VAL A 365 0.00 -12.86 3.13
N GLU A 366 1.14 -13.46 3.42
CA GLU A 366 2.18 -13.65 2.40
C GLU A 366 1.75 -14.66 1.32
N ALA A 367 0.87 -15.62 1.64
CA ALA A 367 0.28 -16.52 0.66
C ALA A 367 -0.69 -15.78 -0.30
N ALA A 368 -1.43 -14.78 0.19
CA ALA A 368 -2.27 -13.93 -0.67
C ALA A 368 -1.42 -13.12 -1.66
N GLU A 369 -0.31 -12.53 -1.20
CA GLU A 369 0.65 -11.83 -2.07
C GLU A 369 1.36 -12.79 -3.05
N ALA A 370 1.70 -14.00 -2.60
CA ALA A 370 2.27 -15.04 -3.45
C ALA A 370 1.29 -15.45 -4.56
N LEU A 371 0.01 -15.63 -4.24
CA LEU A 371 -1.04 -15.92 -5.21
C LEU A 371 -1.21 -14.76 -6.20
N ALA A 372 -1.16 -13.52 -5.74
CA ALA A 372 -1.21 -12.35 -6.60
C ALA A 372 -0.03 -12.29 -7.59
N GLU A 373 1.18 -12.62 -7.13
CA GLU A 373 2.37 -12.64 -7.98
C GLU A 373 2.35 -13.80 -8.98
N LEU A 374 1.96 -15.00 -8.53
CA LEU A 374 1.73 -16.16 -9.40
C LEU A 374 0.70 -15.82 -10.49
N TRP A 375 -0.42 -15.22 -10.11
CA TRP A 375 -1.48 -14.93 -11.07
C TRP A 375 -1.10 -13.79 -12.01
N HIS A 376 -0.40 -12.76 -11.52
CA HIS A 376 0.14 -11.72 -12.38
C HIS A 376 1.14 -12.31 -13.39
N LYS A 377 1.98 -13.28 -12.99
CA LYS A 377 2.83 -14.03 -13.92
C LYS A 377 2.01 -14.77 -14.98
N ARG A 378 0.95 -15.48 -14.59
CA ARG A 378 0.05 -16.16 -15.53
C ARG A 378 -0.60 -15.18 -16.50
N MET A 379 -1.06 -14.02 -16.03
CA MET A 379 -1.61 -12.97 -16.89
C MET A 379 -0.58 -12.44 -17.90
N ARG A 380 0.70 -12.31 -17.51
CA ARG A 380 1.78 -11.94 -18.45
C ARG A 380 2.05 -13.04 -19.48
N GLN A 381 1.95 -14.31 -19.10
CA GLN A 381 2.08 -15.45 -20.03
C GLN A 381 0.94 -15.46 -21.03
N GLU A 382 -0.29 -15.28 -20.54
CA GLU A 382 -1.51 -15.16 -21.34
C GLU A 382 -1.47 -14.01 -22.34
N LEU A 383 -0.91 -12.86 -21.95
CA LEU A 383 -0.70 -11.71 -22.85
C LEU A 383 0.51 -11.87 -23.78
N GLY A 384 1.28 -12.96 -23.67
CA GLY A 384 2.48 -13.19 -24.48
C GLY A 384 3.66 -12.26 -24.15
N ILE A 385 3.67 -11.65 -22.97
CA ILE A 385 4.71 -10.68 -22.53
C ILE A 385 5.64 -11.21 -21.44
N ALA A 386 5.43 -12.45 -20.98
CA ALA A 386 6.27 -13.08 -19.95
C ALA A 386 7.70 -13.43 -20.42
N GLY A 387 8.04 -13.23 -21.70
CA GLY A 387 9.41 -13.38 -22.20
C GLY A 387 10.41 -12.42 -21.54
N ASP A 388 9.90 -11.30 -21.00
CA ASP A 388 10.69 -10.29 -20.29
C ASP A 388 10.82 -10.58 -18.78
N ASP A 389 10.19 -11.66 -18.28
CA ASP A 389 10.29 -12.05 -16.87
C ASP A 389 11.72 -12.50 -16.52
N SER A 390 12.22 -12.06 -15.38
CA SER A 390 13.44 -12.66 -14.82
C SER A 390 13.23 -14.16 -14.59
N PRO A 391 14.23 -15.01 -14.90
CA PRO A 391 14.17 -16.45 -14.60
C PRO A 391 14.22 -16.72 -13.09
N ARG A 392 14.54 -15.70 -12.26
CA ARG A 392 14.61 -15.80 -10.81
C ARG A 392 13.36 -15.22 -10.17
N VAL A 393 12.57 -16.06 -9.50
CA VAL A 393 11.32 -15.65 -8.82
C VAL A 393 11.56 -14.46 -7.88
N ARG A 394 12.67 -14.46 -7.13
CA ARG A 394 13.00 -13.36 -6.21
C ARG A 394 13.10 -11.99 -6.90
N GLU A 395 13.49 -11.95 -8.16
CA GLU A 395 13.64 -10.69 -8.89
C GLU A 395 12.29 -10.15 -9.39
N LEU A 396 11.26 -11.00 -9.48
CA LEU A 396 9.89 -10.59 -9.80
C LEU A 396 9.35 -9.63 -8.72
N PHE A 397 9.67 -9.84 -7.45
CA PHE A 397 9.31 -8.92 -6.36
C PHE A 397 9.91 -7.51 -6.51
N THR A 398 10.95 -7.36 -7.33
CA THR A 398 11.55 -6.06 -7.67
C THR A 398 11.15 -5.55 -9.06
N GLN A 399 10.03 -6.05 -9.59
CA GLN A 399 9.48 -5.71 -10.90
C GLN A 399 10.44 -5.95 -12.08
N LYS A 400 11.29 -6.98 -12.00
CA LYS A 400 12.08 -7.43 -13.17
C LYS A 400 11.23 -8.29 -14.11
N TYR A 401 10.23 -7.64 -14.69
CA TYR A 401 9.31 -8.13 -15.72
C TYR A 401 8.74 -6.93 -16.50
N ARG A 402 8.08 -7.20 -17.63
CA ARG A 402 7.30 -6.19 -18.37
C ARG A 402 5.94 -5.95 -17.72
N GLY A 403 5.52 -4.68 -17.67
CA GLY A 403 4.27 -4.28 -17.05
C GLY A 403 4.38 -4.02 -15.54
N SER A 404 3.22 -3.76 -14.92
CA SER A 404 3.08 -3.52 -13.48
C SER A 404 1.67 -3.91 -13.00
N ARG A 405 1.55 -4.33 -11.74
CA ARG A 405 0.27 -4.46 -11.04
C ARG A 405 0.14 -3.29 -10.06
N TYR A 406 -0.97 -2.57 -10.05
CA TYR A 406 -1.22 -1.45 -9.13
C TYR A 406 -2.42 -1.77 -8.25
N SER A 407 -2.22 -1.82 -6.94
CA SER A 407 -3.27 -2.09 -5.96
C SER A 407 -3.82 -0.80 -5.38
N PHE A 408 -5.14 -0.72 -5.22
CA PHE A 408 -5.81 0.46 -4.67
C PHE A 408 -5.34 0.77 -3.25
N GLY A 409 -5.22 2.06 -2.92
CA GLY A 409 -4.67 2.54 -1.65
C GLY A 409 -3.16 2.73 -1.65
N TYR A 410 -2.46 2.28 -2.69
CA TYR A 410 -1.02 2.55 -2.89
C TYR A 410 -0.82 3.91 -3.59
N PRO A 411 0.39 4.49 -3.52
CA PRO A 411 0.65 5.83 -4.02
C PRO A 411 0.24 6.11 -5.47
N ALA A 412 0.31 5.13 -6.38
CA ALA A 412 -0.09 5.33 -7.78
C ALA A 412 -1.62 5.35 -8.03
N CYS A 413 -2.39 4.73 -7.14
CA CYS A 413 -3.87 4.69 -7.17
C CYS A 413 -4.41 4.72 -5.72
N PRO A 414 -4.27 5.85 -5.02
CA PRO A 414 -4.52 5.95 -3.58
C PRO A 414 -6.02 5.94 -3.22
N ASP A 415 -6.90 6.19 -4.19
CA ASP A 415 -8.33 6.18 -3.95
C ASP A 415 -8.84 4.74 -3.77
N MET A 416 -9.22 4.43 -2.54
CA MET A 416 -9.79 3.13 -2.20
C MET A 416 -11.17 2.92 -2.84
N SER A 417 -11.90 3.99 -3.17
CA SER A 417 -13.26 3.88 -3.71
C SER A 417 -13.34 3.23 -5.10
N ASP A 418 -12.24 3.30 -5.85
CA ASP A 418 -12.08 2.65 -7.16
C ASP A 418 -12.16 1.12 -7.09
N GLN A 419 -11.99 0.50 -5.91
CA GLN A 419 -12.32 -0.91 -5.70
C GLN A 419 -13.76 -1.22 -6.10
N GLY A 420 -14.69 -0.27 -5.92
CA GLY A 420 -16.08 -0.44 -6.34
C GLY A 420 -16.23 -0.63 -7.86
N ILE A 421 -15.38 0.03 -8.65
CA ILE A 421 -15.32 -0.16 -10.11
C ILE A 421 -14.82 -1.58 -10.42
N LEU A 422 -13.73 -2.01 -9.78
CA LEU A 422 -13.22 -3.38 -9.93
C LEU A 422 -14.29 -4.42 -9.57
N TRP A 423 -15.06 -4.20 -8.50
CA TRP A 423 -16.16 -5.09 -8.10
C TRP A 423 -17.24 -5.20 -9.17
N ARG A 424 -17.61 -4.11 -9.85
CA ARG A 424 -18.61 -4.15 -10.94
C ARG A 424 -18.06 -4.81 -12.20
N LEU A 425 -16.75 -4.73 -12.46
CA LEU A 425 -16.13 -5.30 -13.66
C LEU A 425 -15.86 -6.80 -13.54
N ILE A 426 -15.28 -7.25 -12.43
CA ILE A 426 -14.85 -8.65 -12.27
C ILE A 426 -15.58 -9.40 -11.16
N ASP A 427 -16.49 -8.79 -10.41
CA ASP A 427 -17.29 -9.44 -9.36
C ASP A 427 -16.51 -10.45 -8.47
N PRO A 428 -15.65 -9.96 -7.55
CA PRO A 428 -14.95 -10.80 -6.57
C PRO A 428 -15.85 -11.52 -5.56
N SER A 429 -17.16 -11.22 -5.50
CA SER A 429 -18.07 -11.99 -4.65
C SER A 429 -18.13 -13.47 -5.08
N ARG A 430 -17.83 -13.76 -6.35
CA ARG A 430 -17.73 -15.12 -6.90
C ARG A 430 -16.62 -15.97 -6.29
N ILE A 431 -15.64 -15.36 -5.62
CA ILE A 431 -14.59 -16.05 -4.85
C ILE A 431 -14.74 -15.84 -3.34
N GLY A 432 -15.90 -15.35 -2.89
CA GLY A 432 -16.19 -15.12 -1.48
C GLY A 432 -15.65 -13.81 -0.92
N CYS A 433 -15.07 -12.93 -1.75
CA CYS A 433 -14.61 -11.63 -1.31
C CYS A 433 -15.76 -10.63 -1.18
N VAL A 434 -15.78 -9.88 -0.08
CA VAL A 434 -16.73 -8.81 0.18
C VAL A 434 -15.99 -7.48 0.28
N LEU A 435 -16.59 -6.43 -0.25
CA LEU A 435 -16.09 -5.07 -0.09
C LEU A 435 -16.74 -4.42 1.13
N THR A 436 -15.93 -3.96 2.06
CA THR A 436 -16.41 -3.27 3.27
C THR A 436 -16.85 -1.85 2.96
N GLU A 437 -17.54 -1.19 3.89
CA GLU A 437 -17.93 0.23 3.77
C GLU A 437 -16.74 1.18 3.54
N ASN A 438 -15.53 0.75 3.93
CA ASN A 438 -14.29 1.49 3.72
C ASN A 438 -13.48 0.97 2.52
N TRP A 439 -14.12 0.22 1.62
CA TRP A 439 -13.53 -0.32 0.39
C TRP A 439 -12.33 -1.25 0.62
N GLN A 440 -12.22 -1.82 1.82
CA GLN A 440 -11.26 -2.88 2.13
C GLN A 440 -11.86 -4.23 1.77
N ILE A 441 -11.02 -5.18 1.38
CA ILE A 441 -11.44 -6.53 1.00
C ILE A 441 -11.51 -7.41 2.25
N ASP A 442 -12.60 -8.17 2.37
CA ASP A 442 -12.81 -9.21 3.37
C ASP A 442 -12.97 -10.56 2.66
N PRO A 443 -12.22 -11.63 3.02
CA PRO A 443 -11.22 -11.69 4.09
C PRO A 443 -9.97 -10.86 3.77
N GLU A 444 -9.24 -10.45 4.81
CA GLU A 444 -8.04 -9.61 4.69
C GLU A 444 -6.87 -10.32 3.95
N GLN A 445 -6.85 -11.66 3.91
CA GLN A 445 -5.89 -12.43 3.10
C GLN A 445 -6.30 -12.43 1.62
N SER A 446 -6.53 -11.23 1.10
CA SER A 446 -6.95 -10.96 -0.27
C SER A 446 -6.27 -9.69 -0.77
N THR A 447 -6.04 -9.61 -2.08
CA THR A 447 -5.53 -8.40 -2.72
C THR A 447 -6.12 -8.27 -4.12
N SER A 448 -6.20 -7.04 -4.61
CA SER A 448 -6.70 -6.74 -5.94
C SER A 448 -5.77 -5.76 -6.65
N ALA A 449 -5.80 -5.78 -7.99
CA ALA A 449 -4.93 -4.93 -8.78
C ALA A 449 -5.47 -4.60 -10.17
N ILE A 450 -5.06 -3.43 -10.64
CA ILE A 450 -5.00 -3.03 -12.05
C ILE A 450 -3.71 -3.63 -12.63
N VAL A 451 -3.81 -4.36 -13.73
CA VAL A 451 -2.67 -4.95 -14.44
C VAL A 451 -2.43 -4.19 -15.74
N VAL A 452 -1.24 -3.60 -15.84
CA VAL A 452 -0.79 -2.78 -16.97
C VAL A 452 0.33 -3.51 -17.70
N HIS A 453 0.20 -3.68 -19.02
CA HIS A 453 1.15 -4.43 -19.84
C HIS A 453 2.33 -3.59 -20.38
N HIS A 454 2.24 -2.26 -20.27
CA HIS A 454 3.19 -1.33 -20.85
C HIS A 454 4.62 -1.55 -20.31
N PRO A 455 5.66 -1.59 -21.16
CA PRO A 455 7.04 -1.89 -20.73
C PRO A 455 7.63 -0.86 -19.77
N GLU A 456 7.23 0.41 -19.88
CA GLU A 456 7.66 1.45 -18.94
C GLU A 456 6.85 1.50 -17.63
N ALA A 457 5.79 0.70 -17.48
CA ALA A 457 4.99 0.70 -16.26
C ALA A 457 5.81 0.15 -15.09
N LYS A 458 5.97 0.97 -14.04
CA LYS A 458 6.63 0.65 -12.76
C LYS A 458 5.89 1.35 -11.62
N TYR A 459 6.16 0.98 -10.38
CA TYR A 459 5.63 1.72 -9.24
C TYR A 459 6.16 3.17 -9.20
N PHE A 460 5.27 4.11 -8.92
CA PHE A 460 5.57 5.53 -8.75
C PHE A 460 4.64 6.14 -7.69
N ASN A 461 5.00 7.31 -7.17
CA ASN A 461 4.25 8.01 -6.13
C ASN A 461 3.71 9.33 -6.71
N VAL A 462 2.42 9.59 -6.55
CA VAL A 462 1.76 10.83 -7.02
C VAL A 462 1.98 12.03 -6.12
#